data_AF-A0A972KZ13-F1
#
_entry.id   AF-A0A972KZ13-F1
#
_cell.length_a   1.000
_cell.length_b   1.000
_cell.length_c   1.000
_cell.angle_alpha   90.00
_cell.angle_beta   90.00
_cell.angle_gamma   90.00
#
_symmetry.space_group_name_H-M   'P 1'
#
loop_
_entity.id
_entity.type
_entity.pdbx_description
1 polymer ?
#
loop_
_entity_poly.entity_id
_entity_poly.type
_entity_poly.pdbx_seq_one_letter_code
_entity_poly.pdbx_strand_id
1 'polypeptide(L)'
;MSTSLCNHCYNEIDATVSYEQDGVYLRKNCDIHGSQSIRIEEDIQFYQQSLVKGPHADYWYGLINTTALDVTRRCNVQCPHCYALPEDGAIDPTIEEIVDVARKIEKGNQIILMGAEPTMRTDLPELVSTLKTTFNKPVGIYTNAIRLASERYSKTVSDAIDYATVSLHMRDYLPNEKLFDKKLKGINNLFKNNVPIYHISFSLRTLDDLDEVFSHCKMFWNKVHHFRIRTPSDVGLCNDEPIYLSRLFKHFIKKAQQEQMKIRVLPSDNNPYHINVMLNNQVFRLIHFPSVKEVNMDYLQTPPYALFMPELGETNLVHQFIMQEQEKLASVEGNV
;
A
#
# COMPACT_ATOMS: atom_id res chain seq x y z
N MET A 1 -20.69 2.09 -17.97
CA MET A 1 -20.85 1.15 -16.85
C MET A 1 -19.47 0.73 -16.42
N SER A 2 -19.31 0.49 -15.13
CA SER A 2 -18.05 0.18 -14.45
C SER A 2 -18.22 -1.11 -13.66
N THR A 3 -17.14 -1.76 -13.25
CA THR A 3 -17.21 -2.98 -12.43
C THR A 3 -16.86 -2.66 -10.97
N SER A 4 -17.58 -3.28 -10.04
CA SER A 4 -17.32 -3.21 -8.59
C SER A 4 -17.51 -4.59 -7.95
N LEU A 5 -17.31 -4.70 -6.64
CA LEU A 5 -17.59 -5.90 -5.86
C LEU A 5 -18.86 -5.70 -5.02
N CYS A 6 -19.65 -6.76 -4.86
CA CYS A 6 -20.77 -6.76 -3.92
C CYS A 6 -20.27 -6.67 -2.48
N ASN A 7 -20.87 -5.79 -1.67
CA ASN A 7 -20.47 -5.61 -0.27
C ASN A 7 -20.68 -6.85 0.63
N HIS A 8 -21.32 -7.91 0.14
CA HIS A 8 -21.67 -9.11 0.91
C HIS A 8 -21.02 -10.38 0.36
N CYS A 9 -21.25 -10.70 -0.92
CA CYS A 9 -20.65 -11.90 -1.53
C CYS A 9 -19.33 -11.65 -2.25
N TYR A 10 -18.88 -10.40 -2.36
CA TYR A 10 -17.64 -10.02 -3.05
C TYR A 10 -17.58 -10.41 -4.54
N ASN A 11 -18.67 -10.90 -5.12
CA ASN A 11 -18.76 -11.14 -6.57
C ASN A 11 -18.63 -9.81 -7.32
N GLU A 12 -18.02 -9.86 -8.51
CA GLU A 12 -18.05 -8.76 -9.46
C GLU A 12 -19.48 -8.45 -9.88
N ILE A 13 -19.84 -7.17 -9.83
CA ILE A 13 -21.16 -6.65 -10.14
C ILE A 13 -21.06 -5.32 -10.90
N ASP A 14 -22.13 -5.00 -11.63
CA ASP A 14 -22.25 -3.72 -12.33
C ASP A 14 -22.30 -2.56 -11.34
N ALA A 15 -21.57 -1.50 -11.68
CA ALA A 15 -21.56 -0.26 -10.93
C ALA A 15 -21.63 0.98 -11.83
N THR A 16 -22.20 2.05 -11.27
CA THR A 16 -22.31 3.35 -11.91
C THR A 16 -21.96 4.44 -10.91
N VAL A 17 -21.20 5.44 -11.38
CA VAL A 17 -20.89 6.64 -10.60
C VAL A 17 -21.98 7.68 -10.85
N SER A 18 -22.56 8.24 -9.78
CA SER A 18 -23.51 9.35 -9.84
C SER A 18 -23.01 10.56 -9.05
N TYR A 19 -23.39 11.76 -9.52
CA TYR A 19 -23.09 13.03 -8.86
C TYR A 19 -24.37 13.55 -8.21
N GLU A 20 -24.33 13.75 -6.90
CA GLU A 20 -25.46 14.21 -6.09
C GLU A 20 -25.09 15.50 -5.36
N GLN A 21 -26.04 16.13 -4.66
CA GLN A 21 -25.79 17.45 -4.05
C GLN A 21 -24.67 17.43 -3.00
N ASP A 22 -24.47 16.30 -2.31
CA ASP A 22 -23.53 16.16 -1.19
C ASP A 22 -22.30 15.28 -1.51
N GLY A 23 -22.09 14.92 -2.78
CA GLY A 23 -20.88 14.24 -3.23
C GLY A 23 -21.06 13.31 -4.43
N VAL A 24 -20.09 12.41 -4.57
CA VAL A 24 -20.00 11.38 -5.60
C VAL A 24 -20.34 10.02 -4.98
N TYR A 25 -21.25 9.31 -5.64
CA TYR A 25 -21.74 8.02 -5.17
C TYR A 25 -21.36 6.90 -6.14
N LEU A 26 -20.99 5.76 -5.57
CA LEU A 26 -20.89 4.49 -6.29
C LEU A 26 -22.15 3.68 -6.03
N ARG A 27 -22.94 3.50 -7.09
CA ARG A 27 -24.16 2.69 -7.07
C ARG A 27 -23.85 1.35 -7.70
N LYS A 28 -24.24 0.27 -7.02
CA LYS A 28 -23.99 -1.11 -7.44
C LYS A 28 -25.29 -1.89 -7.42
N ASN A 29 -25.39 -2.94 -8.23
CA ASN A 29 -26.54 -3.83 -8.20
C ASN A 29 -26.09 -5.30 -8.23
N CYS A 30 -26.40 -6.03 -7.17
CA CYS A 30 -26.15 -7.47 -7.07
C CYS A 30 -27.47 -8.24 -7.26
N ASP A 31 -27.46 -9.29 -8.08
CA ASP A 31 -28.65 -10.12 -8.31
C ASP A 31 -29.14 -10.84 -7.04
N ILE A 32 -28.25 -11.03 -6.06
CA ILE A 32 -28.54 -11.72 -4.79
C ILE A 32 -28.86 -10.71 -3.68
N HIS A 33 -28.08 -9.63 -3.57
CA HIS A 33 -28.14 -8.69 -2.44
C HIS A 33 -28.81 -7.35 -2.77
N GLY A 34 -29.30 -7.17 -3.99
CA GLY A 34 -30.00 -5.98 -4.44
C GLY A 34 -29.10 -4.77 -4.66
N SER A 35 -29.71 -3.59 -4.65
CA SER A 35 -29.03 -2.32 -4.90
C SER A 35 -28.23 -1.83 -3.70
N GLN A 36 -27.02 -1.35 -3.94
CA GLN A 36 -26.08 -0.86 -2.95
C GLN A 36 -25.63 0.55 -3.38
N SER A 37 -25.45 1.46 -2.42
CA SER A 37 -25.01 2.83 -2.71
C SER A 37 -24.13 3.33 -1.58
N ILE A 38 -22.98 3.90 -1.94
CA ILE A 38 -22.05 4.49 -0.98
C ILE A 38 -21.50 5.81 -1.55
N ARG A 39 -21.29 6.80 -0.68
CA ARG A 39 -20.60 8.03 -1.06
C ARG A 39 -19.09 7.78 -1.02
N ILE A 40 -18.43 7.90 -2.17
CA ILE A 40 -16.99 7.63 -2.35
C ILE A 40 -16.12 8.89 -2.31
N GLU A 41 -16.71 10.07 -2.51
CA GLU A 41 -16.04 11.36 -2.41
C GLU A 41 -17.06 12.45 -2.08
N GLU A 42 -16.72 13.40 -1.23
CA GLU A 42 -17.60 14.54 -0.89
C GLU A 42 -17.43 15.71 -1.84
N ASP A 43 -16.26 15.84 -2.48
CA ASP A 43 -15.93 16.94 -3.38
C ASP A 43 -16.00 16.49 -4.84
N ILE A 44 -17.10 16.84 -5.50
CA ILE A 44 -17.36 16.52 -6.91
C ILE A 44 -16.28 17.07 -7.84
N GLN A 45 -15.84 18.31 -7.60
CA GLN A 45 -14.86 18.96 -8.46
C GLN A 45 -13.50 18.27 -8.32
N PHE A 46 -13.10 17.96 -7.08
CA PHE A 46 -11.90 17.18 -6.80
C PHE A 46 -11.95 15.81 -7.47
N TYR A 47 -13.06 15.08 -7.33
CA TYR A 47 -13.24 13.77 -7.96
C TYR A 47 -13.04 13.87 -9.46
N GLN A 48 -13.72 14.79 -10.14
CA GLN A 48 -13.61 14.98 -11.58
C GLN A 48 -12.18 15.32 -12.02
N GLN A 49 -11.45 16.13 -11.24
CA GLN A 49 -10.05 16.44 -11.50
C GLN A 49 -9.11 15.25 -11.24
N SER A 50 -9.49 14.31 -10.36
CA SER A 50 -8.74 13.08 -10.11
C SER A 50 -8.89 12.05 -11.23
N LEU A 51 -9.92 12.14 -12.08
CA LEU A 51 -10.20 11.20 -13.18
C LEU A 51 -9.21 11.25 -14.36
N VAL A 52 -8.01 11.82 -14.16
CA VAL A 52 -6.94 11.81 -15.14
C VAL A 52 -6.42 10.38 -15.27
N LYS A 53 -7.08 9.58 -16.12
CA LYS A 53 -6.59 8.25 -16.51
C LYS A 53 -5.27 8.44 -17.23
N GLY A 54 -4.14 8.16 -16.58
CA GLY A 54 -2.87 8.04 -17.27
C GLY A 54 -2.82 6.70 -18.03
N PRO A 55 -2.66 6.68 -19.37
CA PRO A 55 -2.32 5.47 -20.08
C PRO A 55 -0.81 5.41 -20.40
N HIS A 56 -0.19 4.33 -19.93
CA HIS A 56 0.88 3.56 -20.60
C HIS A 56 2.31 4.09 -20.76
N ALA A 57 2.67 5.32 -20.40
CA ALA A 57 4.07 5.77 -20.52
C ALA A 57 4.54 6.83 -19.50
N ASP A 58 3.87 6.97 -18.35
CA ASP A 58 4.30 7.93 -17.35
C ASP A 58 5.51 7.41 -16.57
N TYR A 59 6.41 8.33 -16.19
CA TYR A 59 7.63 8.09 -15.40
C TYR A 59 7.47 7.03 -14.29
N TRP A 60 6.32 7.06 -13.60
CA TRP A 60 5.97 6.13 -12.53
C TRP A 60 5.74 4.69 -12.98
N TYR A 61 5.19 4.47 -14.18
CA TYR A 61 4.94 3.14 -14.73
C TYR A 61 6.26 2.44 -15.11
N GLY A 62 7.22 3.20 -15.63
CA GLY A 62 8.60 2.70 -15.86
C GLY A 62 9.34 2.38 -14.56
N LEU A 63 9.13 3.17 -13.50
CA LEU A 63 9.78 3.02 -12.19
C LEU A 63 9.11 2.03 -11.23
N ILE A 64 7.80 1.77 -11.36
CA ILE A 64 7.02 1.01 -10.37
C ILE A 64 6.19 -0.12 -11.00
N ASN A 65 6.41 -0.53 -12.25
CA ASN A 65 5.88 -1.83 -12.70
C ASN A 65 6.50 -2.94 -11.84
N THR A 66 5.78 -3.37 -10.81
CA THR A 66 6.30 -4.15 -9.70
C THR A 66 5.39 -5.31 -9.44
N THR A 67 5.96 -6.49 -9.36
CA THR A 67 5.27 -7.68 -8.89
C THR A 67 5.47 -7.79 -7.39
N ALA A 68 4.38 -7.91 -6.65
CA ALA A 68 4.39 -8.09 -5.21
C ALA A 68 4.20 -9.56 -4.86
N LEU A 69 5.12 -10.11 -4.07
CA LEU A 69 5.06 -11.49 -3.57
C LEU A 69 4.87 -11.46 -2.06
N ASP A 70 3.78 -12.04 -1.58
CA ASP A 70 3.60 -12.32 -0.15
C ASP A 70 4.43 -13.56 0.22
N VAL A 71 5.46 -13.36 1.05
CA VAL A 71 6.47 -14.39 1.33
C VAL A 71 6.37 -14.97 2.74
N THR A 72 5.56 -14.41 3.63
CA THR A 72 5.38 -14.92 4.99
C THR A 72 4.13 -14.30 5.60
N ARG A 73 3.38 -15.02 6.44
CA ARG A 73 2.29 -14.40 7.22
C ARG A 73 2.74 -13.93 8.60
N ARG A 74 4.01 -14.13 8.96
CA ARG A 74 4.54 -13.77 10.28
C ARG A 74 4.91 -12.30 10.33
N CYS A 75 4.68 -11.66 11.48
CA CYS A 75 5.15 -10.31 11.76
C CYS A 75 5.67 -10.20 13.20
N ASN A 76 6.58 -9.26 13.44
CA ASN A 76 7.10 -8.94 14.76
C ASN A 76 6.33 -7.81 15.47
N VAL A 77 5.25 -7.30 14.86
CA VAL A 77 4.37 -6.28 15.43
C VAL A 77 2.93 -6.49 14.96
N GLN A 78 1.98 -6.00 15.76
CA GLN A 78 0.54 -6.02 15.45
C GLN A 78 0.09 -4.57 15.27
N CYS A 79 0.06 -4.11 14.02
CA CYS A 79 -0.36 -2.74 13.70
C CYS A 79 -1.89 -2.62 13.72
N PRO A 80 -2.47 -1.51 14.21
CA PRO A 80 -3.92 -1.32 14.23
C PRO A 80 -4.53 -1.31 12.82
N HIS A 81 -3.86 -0.70 11.83
CA HIS A 81 -4.36 -0.60 10.45
C HIS A 81 -3.68 -1.58 9.47
N CYS A 82 -3.40 -2.81 9.91
CA CYS A 82 -2.72 -3.81 9.08
C CYS A 82 -3.66 -4.43 8.04
N TYR A 83 -3.27 -4.40 6.76
CA TYR A 83 -3.96 -5.08 5.68
C TYR A 83 -3.42 -6.50 5.39
N ALA A 84 -2.23 -6.84 5.89
CA ALA A 84 -1.58 -8.13 5.60
C ALA A 84 -2.02 -9.27 6.55
N LEU A 85 -2.91 -8.98 7.51
CA LEU A 85 -3.55 -9.95 8.41
C LEU A 85 -2.56 -10.99 8.99
N PRO A 86 -1.53 -10.56 9.75
CA PRO A 86 -0.48 -11.43 10.25
C PRO A 86 -1.02 -12.57 11.11
N GLU A 87 -0.33 -13.70 11.05
CA GLU A 87 -0.67 -14.92 11.76
C GLU A 87 0.53 -15.44 12.56
N ASP A 88 0.32 -15.61 13.87
CA ASP A 88 1.33 -16.12 14.78
C ASP A 88 1.57 -17.60 14.55
N GLY A 89 2.84 -17.99 14.34
CA GLY A 89 3.20 -19.38 14.11
C GLY A 89 2.93 -19.91 12.70
N ALA A 90 2.52 -19.05 11.76
CA ALA A 90 2.33 -19.43 10.36
C ALA A 90 3.58 -20.10 9.78
N ILE A 91 3.35 -21.13 8.97
CA ILE A 91 4.40 -21.80 8.21
C ILE A 91 4.66 -20.98 6.95
N ASP A 92 5.91 -20.59 6.77
CA ASP A 92 6.31 -19.84 5.58
C ASP A 92 6.34 -20.78 4.35
N PRO A 93 5.87 -20.32 3.17
CA PRO A 93 6.05 -21.08 1.94
C PRO A 93 7.54 -21.28 1.64
N THR A 94 7.88 -22.38 0.98
CA THR A 94 9.27 -22.64 0.57
C THR A 94 9.70 -21.65 -0.50
N ILE A 95 11.02 -21.55 -0.73
CA ILE A 95 11.57 -20.71 -1.79
C ILE A 95 11.02 -21.17 -3.16
N GLU A 96 10.92 -22.48 -3.38
CA GLU A 96 10.38 -23.06 -4.60
C GLU A 96 8.92 -22.68 -4.82
N GLU A 97 8.08 -22.76 -3.78
CA GLU A 97 6.68 -22.35 -3.85
C GLU A 97 6.53 -20.87 -4.22
N ILE A 98 7.35 -19.98 -3.61
CA ILE A 98 7.36 -18.55 -3.94
C ILE A 98 7.80 -18.33 -5.39
N VAL A 99 8.83 -19.05 -5.86
CA VAL A 99 9.29 -18.97 -7.25
C VAL A 99 8.20 -19.44 -8.22
N ASP A 100 7.45 -20.49 -7.88
CA ASP A 100 6.35 -20.98 -8.70
C ASP A 100 5.17 -20.02 -8.76
N VAL A 101 4.86 -19.32 -7.66
CA VAL A 101 3.93 -18.20 -7.68
C VAL A 101 4.45 -17.08 -8.58
N ALA A 102 5.70 -16.66 -8.40
CA ALA A 102 6.31 -15.60 -9.20
C ALA A 102 6.30 -15.92 -10.70
N ARG A 103 6.56 -17.17 -11.12
CA ARG A 103 6.49 -17.60 -12.52
C ARG A 103 5.12 -17.36 -13.17
N LYS A 104 4.04 -17.37 -12.39
CA LYS A 104 2.67 -17.18 -12.90
C LYS A 104 2.32 -15.70 -13.14
N ILE A 105 2.91 -14.79 -12.37
CA ILE A 105 2.49 -13.37 -12.32
C ILE A 105 3.59 -12.38 -12.68
N GLU A 106 4.84 -12.81 -12.76
CA GLU A 106 5.96 -11.88 -12.92
C GLU A 106 5.97 -11.22 -14.31
N LYS A 107 5.36 -10.03 -14.39
CA LYS A 107 5.32 -9.17 -15.57
C LYS A 107 5.95 -7.80 -15.31
N GLY A 108 6.43 -7.58 -14.08
CA GLY A 108 7.05 -6.35 -13.60
C GLY A 108 8.43 -6.07 -14.21
N ASN A 109 8.96 -4.89 -13.91
CA ASN A 109 10.39 -4.59 -14.09
C ASN A 109 11.22 -5.02 -12.87
N GLN A 110 10.55 -5.25 -11.73
CA GLN A 110 11.15 -5.59 -10.46
C GLN A 110 10.18 -6.38 -9.59
N ILE A 111 10.72 -7.08 -8.60
CA ILE A 111 9.98 -7.84 -7.60
C ILE A 111 10.10 -7.14 -6.25
N ILE A 112 9.00 -7.04 -5.50
CA ILE A 112 9.01 -6.64 -4.09
C ILE A 112 8.48 -7.79 -3.23
N LEU A 113 9.29 -8.18 -2.24
CA LEU A 113 8.87 -9.15 -1.24
C LEU A 113 8.13 -8.43 -0.13
N MET A 114 6.98 -8.95 0.25
CA MET A 114 6.09 -8.38 1.25
C MET A 114 5.47 -9.46 2.13
N GLY A 115 4.62 -9.04 3.06
CA GLY A 115 3.84 -9.92 3.91
C GLY A 115 4.61 -10.45 5.11
N ALA A 116 3.94 -10.62 6.24
CA ALA A 116 3.52 -9.46 6.99
C ALA A 116 4.75 -8.68 7.47
N GLU A 117 5.90 -9.34 7.63
CA GLU A 117 7.23 -8.74 7.61
C GLU A 117 8.27 -9.70 6.97
N PRO A 118 8.79 -9.42 5.76
CA PRO A 118 9.76 -10.30 5.08
C PRO A 118 11.01 -10.57 5.91
N THR A 119 11.44 -9.60 6.73
CA THR A 119 12.60 -9.80 7.59
C THR A 119 12.36 -10.85 8.67
N MET A 120 11.16 -11.40 8.86
CA MET A 120 10.92 -12.54 9.74
C MET A 120 11.51 -13.85 9.21
N ARG A 121 11.74 -13.94 7.90
CA ARG A 121 12.37 -15.09 7.25
C ARG A 121 13.87 -15.15 7.53
N THR A 122 14.35 -16.31 7.95
CA THR A 122 15.79 -16.56 8.15
C THR A 122 16.52 -16.81 6.83
N ASP A 123 15.82 -17.34 5.84
CA ASP A 123 16.26 -17.64 4.48
C ASP A 123 16.04 -16.47 3.50
N LEU A 124 15.66 -15.28 3.99
CA LEU A 124 15.40 -14.10 3.16
C LEU A 124 16.54 -13.80 2.16
N PRO A 125 17.84 -13.83 2.52
CA PRO A 125 18.91 -13.60 1.56
C PRO A 125 18.96 -14.64 0.43
N GLU A 126 18.68 -15.91 0.74
CA GLU A 126 18.65 -17.00 -0.23
C GLU A 126 17.46 -16.85 -1.18
N LEU A 127 16.27 -16.56 -0.63
CA LEU A 127 15.07 -16.26 -1.41
C LEU A 127 15.32 -15.12 -2.42
N VAL A 128 15.91 -14.02 -1.94
CA VAL A 128 16.24 -12.87 -2.79
C VAL A 128 17.21 -13.27 -3.89
N SER A 129 18.29 -14.00 -3.54
CA SER A 129 19.26 -14.49 -4.51
C SER A 129 18.62 -15.37 -5.59
N THR A 130 17.76 -16.32 -5.18
CA THR A 130 17.06 -17.23 -6.08
C THR A 130 16.14 -16.48 -7.04
N LEU A 131 15.38 -15.50 -6.56
CA LEU A 131 14.51 -14.67 -7.40
C LEU A 131 15.32 -13.82 -8.39
N LYS A 132 16.42 -13.21 -7.95
CA LYS A 132 17.32 -12.43 -8.82
C LYS A 132 17.90 -13.30 -9.94
N THR A 133 18.40 -14.50 -9.61
CA THR A 133 18.94 -15.44 -10.60
C THR A 133 17.87 -15.97 -11.54
N THR A 134 16.68 -16.27 -11.04
CA THR A 134 15.59 -16.87 -11.84
C THR A 134 14.98 -15.88 -12.81
N PHE A 135 14.75 -14.64 -12.39
CA PHE A 135 14.02 -13.65 -13.18
C PHE A 135 14.91 -12.58 -13.82
N ASN A 136 16.18 -12.48 -13.41
CA ASN A 136 17.14 -11.47 -13.86
C ASN A 136 16.58 -10.03 -13.69
N LYS A 137 16.01 -9.76 -12.51
CA LYS A 137 15.37 -8.48 -12.15
C LYS A 137 15.82 -8.02 -10.76
N PRO A 138 15.74 -6.70 -10.46
CA PRO A 138 15.92 -6.20 -9.10
C PRO A 138 14.87 -6.77 -8.15
N VAL A 139 15.30 -7.13 -6.95
CA VAL A 139 14.44 -7.64 -5.87
C VAL A 139 14.60 -6.75 -4.64
N GLY A 140 13.49 -6.20 -4.16
CA GLY A 140 13.43 -5.38 -2.96
C GLY A 140 12.52 -5.95 -1.88
N ILE A 141 12.46 -5.27 -0.74
CA ILE A 141 11.57 -5.63 0.37
C ILE A 141 10.65 -4.48 0.77
N TYR A 142 9.42 -4.79 1.17
CA TYR A 142 8.57 -3.90 1.96
C TYR A 142 8.66 -4.33 3.44
N THR A 143 9.28 -3.48 4.27
CA THR A 143 9.57 -3.79 5.67
C THR A 143 9.09 -2.71 6.65
N ASN A 144 8.81 -3.10 7.88
CA ASN A 144 8.66 -2.22 9.03
C ASN A 144 9.99 -1.72 9.60
N ALA A 145 11.12 -2.23 9.10
CA ALA A 145 12.51 -1.89 9.44
C ALA A 145 12.95 -2.17 10.89
N ILE A 146 12.12 -2.75 11.75
CA ILE A 146 12.44 -2.96 13.17
C ILE A 146 13.61 -3.93 13.34
N ARG A 147 13.60 -5.06 12.62
CA ARG A 147 14.72 -6.04 12.67
C ARG A 147 16.02 -5.47 12.12
N LEU A 148 15.93 -4.53 11.18
CA LEU A 148 17.07 -3.85 10.56
C LEU A 148 17.75 -2.86 11.53
N ALA A 149 17.21 -2.62 12.73
CA ALA A 149 17.91 -1.88 13.78
C ALA A 149 19.22 -2.57 14.23
N SER A 150 19.33 -3.89 14.03
CA SER A 150 20.58 -4.63 14.21
C SER A 150 21.50 -4.39 13.01
N GLU A 151 22.67 -3.78 13.22
CA GLU A 151 23.60 -3.45 12.13
C GLU A 151 24.09 -4.70 11.39
N ARG A 152 24.39 -5.78 12.13
CA ARG A 152 24.81 -7.05 11.54
C ARG A 152 23.72 -7.61 10.61
N TYR A 153 22.49 -7.69 11.11
CA TYR A 153 21.40 -8.25 10.32
C TYR A 153 21.02 -7.33 9.16
N SER A 154 21.03 -6.01 9.38
CA SER A 154 20.82 -5.03 8.31
C SER A 154 21.86 -5.19 7.21
N LYS A 155 23.15 -5.41 7.53
CA LYS A 155 24.17 -5.64 6.51
C LYS A 155 23.89 -6.90 5.69
N THR A 156 23.56 -8.01 6.36
CA THR A 156 23.19 -9.27 5.68
C THR A 156 22.01 -9.09 4.72
N VAL A 157 20.96 -8.39 5.14
CA VAL A 157 19.80 -8.13 4.27
C VAL A 157 20.16 -7.14 3.15
N SER A 158 20.86 -6.05 3.48
CA SER A 158 21.30 -5.04 2.50
C SER A 158 22.18 -5.61 1.40
N ASP A 159 22.98 -6.63 1.68
CA ASP A 159 23.84 -7.28 0.67
C ASP A 159 23.06 -8.17 -0.31
N ALA A 160 21.83 -8.57 0.05
CA ALA A 160 20.98 -9.39 -0.81
C ALA A 160 20.06 -8.55 -1.70
N ILE A 161 19.44 -7.51 -1.13
CA ILE A 161 18.38 -6.73 -1.79
C ILE A 161 18.93 -5.59 -2.65
N ASP A 162 18.16 -5.18 -3.66
CA ASP A 162 18.51 -4.04 -4.53
C ASP A 162 17.89 -2.73 -4.05
N TYR A 163 16.76 -2.77 -3.33
CA TYR A 163 16.06 -1.60 -2.81
C TYR A 163 15.15 -1.97 -1.63
N ALA A 164 14.69 -0.94 -0.91
CA ALA A 164 13.72 -1.10 0.17
C ALA A 164 12.55 -0.13 0.04
N THR A 165 11.42 -0.53 0.60
CA THR A 165 10.27 0.29 0.93
C THR A 165 9.99 0.13 2.42
N VAL A 166 9.70 1.23 3.11
CA VAL A 166 9.57 1.19 4.57
C VAL A 166 8.25 1.77 5.06
N SER A 167 7.60 1.10 6.03
CA SER A 167 6.50 1.72 6.78
C SER A 167 7.03 2.50 7.98
N LEU A 168 6.74 3.81 8.04
CA LEU A 168 7.02 4.67 9.18
C LEU A 168 5.70 5.34 9.58
N HIS A 169 5.29 5.25 10.83
CA HIS A 169 4.03 5.83 11.31
C HIS A 169 4.33 6.89 12.37
N MET A 170 3.33 7.24 13.17
CA MET A 170 3.48 8.10 14.34
C MET A 170 4.23 7.36 15.44
N ARG A 171 4.88 8.10 16.34
CA ARG A 171 5.71 7.55 17.41
C ARG A 171 4.94 6.60 18.33
N ASP A 172 3.69 6.95 18.61
CA ASP A 172 2.75 6.22 19.46
C ASP A 172 1.85 5.25 18.69
N TYR A 173 2.06 5.09 17.38
CA TYR A 173 1.26 4.20 16.53
C TYR A 173 1.37 2.72 16.96
N LEU A 174 2.51 2.34 17.55
CA LEU A 174 2.72 1.04 18.16
C LEU A 174 2.82 1.22 19.69
N PRO A 175 2.37 0.23 20.49
CA PRO A 175 2.26 0.36 21.95
C PRO A 175 3.60 0.57 22.68
N ASN A 176 4.73 0.41 21.99
CA ASN A 176 6.06 0.61 22.54
C ASN A 176 6.83 1.64 21.72
N GLU A 177 7.01 2.82 22.29
CA GLU A 177 7.70 3.95 21.63
C GLU A 177 9.14 3.60 21.20
N LYS A 178 9.81 2.65 21.87
CA LYS A 178 11.15 2.19 21.46
C LYS A 178 11.13 1.51 20.09
N LEU A 179 9.98 1.02 19.63
CA LEU A 179 9.83 0.46 18.29
C LEU A 179 10.01 1.55 17.24
N PHE A 180 9.50 2.76 17.48
CA PHE A 180 9.71 3.88 16.57
C PHE A 180 11.20 4.19 16.40
N ASP A 181 11.95 4.28 17.50
CA ASP A 181 13.39 4.51 17.45
C ASP A 181 14.13 3.36 16.74
N LYS A 182 13.69 2.11 16.92
CA LYS A 182 14.21 0.96 16.15
C LYS A 182 13.93 1.11 14.66
N LYS A 183 12.74 1.55 14.25
CA LYS A 183 12.41 1.81 12.84
C LYS A 183 13.35 2.86 12.24
N LEU A 184 13.55 3.98 12.94
CA LEU A 184 14.48 5.03 12.52
C LEU A 184 15.91 4.50 12.40
N LYS A 185 16.37 3.70 13.37
CA LYS A 185 17.70 3.06 13.29
C LYS A 185 17.79 2.12 12.10
N GLY A 186 16.77 1.32 11.82
CA GLY A 186 16.72 0.43 10.66
C GLY A 186 16.79 1.18 9.33
N ILE A 187 16.02 2.26 9.18
CA ILE A 187 16.07 3.15 8.01
C ILE A 187 17.48 3.75 7.83
N ASN A 188 18.09 4.24 8.90
CA ASN A 188 19.44 4.79 8.84
C ASN A 188 20.50 3.74 8.50
N ASN A 189 20.34 2.50 8.96
CA ASN A 189 21.22 1.39 8.57
C ASN A 189 21.10 1.05 7.08
N LEU A 190 19.90 1.11 6.50
CA LEU A 190 19.70 0.96 5.05
C LEU A 190 20.49 2.03 4.27
N PHE A 191 20.39 3.31 4.68
CA PHE A 191 21.18 4.39 4.07
C PHE A 191 22.69 4.18 4.26
N LYS A 192 23.14 3.79 5.45
CA LYS A 192 24.55 3.49 5.75
C LYS A 192 25.10 2.38 4.84
N ASN A 193 24.26 1.42 4.48
CA ASN A 193 24.61 0.31 3.60
C ASN A 193 24.35 0.60 2.11
N ASN A 194 24.05 1.86 1.75
CA ASN A 194 23.77 2.30 0.37
C ASN A 194 22.58 1.59 -0.30
N VAL A 195 21.59 1.12 0.49
CA VAL A 195 20.35 0.58 -0.07
C VAL A 195 19.41 1.75 -0.41
N PRO A 196 18.98 1.91 -1.67
CA PRO A 196 18.02 2.94 -2.03
C PRO A 196 16.66 2.64 -1.40
N ILE A 197 16.04 3.66 -0.83
CA ILE A 197 14.68 3.60 -0.31
C ILE A 197 13.74 4.27 -1.31
N TYR A 198 12.85 3.49 -1.93
CA TYR A 198 11.92 3.97 -2.94
C TYR A 198 10.82 4.82 -2.32
N HIS A 199 10.21 4.32 -1.25
CA HIS A 199 9.29 5.14 -0.49
C HIS A 199 9.21 4.78 0.97
N ILE A 200 8.78 5.80 1.72
CA ILE A 200 8.35 5.65 3.10
C ILE A 200 6.83 5.86 3.15
N SER A 201 6.12 4.87 3.67
CA SER A 201 4.65 4.84 3.76
C SER A 201 4.19 5.16 5.17
N PHE A 202 3.25 6.08 5.27
CA PHE A 202 2.50 6.45 6.46
C PHE A 202 1.04 6.01 6.31
N SER A 203 0.46 5.57 7.42
CA SER A 203 -1.00 5.36 7.55
C SER A 203 -1.45 6.25 8.68
N LEU A 204 -2.32 7.20 8.35
CA LEU A 204 -2.90 8.13 9.31
C LEU A 204 -3.94 7.37 10.16
N ARG A 205 -4.16 7.83 11.40
CA ARG A 205 -5.34 7.53 12.23
C ARG A 205 -6.37 8.64 12.06
N THR A 206 -5.89 9.88 12.08
CA THR A 206 -6.70 11.07 11.79
C THR A 206 -5.89 12.04 10.93
N LEU A 207 -6.51 13.10 10.44
CA LEU A 207 -5.79 14.16 9.72
C LEU A 207 -4.83 14.97 10.62
N ASP A 208 -4.99 14.88 11.96
CA ASP A 208 -4.09 15.56 12.90
C ASP A 208 -2.69 14.95 12.91
N ASP A 209 -2.56 13.67 12.51
CA ASP A 209 -1.26 13.00 12.35
C ASP A 209 -0.37 13.68 11.29
N LEU A 210 -0.93 14.52 10.41
CA LEU A 210 -0.17 15.19 9.35
C LEU A 210 0.98 16.05 9.88
N ASP A 211 0.85 16.66 11.06
CA ASP A 211 1.92 17.48 11.64
C ASP A 211 3.17 16.65 11.99
N GLU A 212 2.95 15.47 12.59
CA GLU A 212 4.03 14.54 12.89
C GLU A 212 4.57 13.88 11.62
N VAL A 213 3.70 13.52 10.67
CA VAL A 213 4.11 12.96 9.38
C VAL A 213 5.01 13.93 8.60
N PHE A 214 4.68 15.23 8.55
CA PHE A 214 5.55 16.24 7.94
C PHE A 214 6.91 16.30 8.64
N SER A 215 6.92 16.28 9.98
CA SER A 215 8.16 16.23 10.77
C SER A 215 9.02 15.02 10.41
N HIS A 216 8.41 13.83 10.28
CA HIS A 216 9.09 12.61 9.87
C HIS A 216 9.58 12.65 8.43
N CYS A 217 8.80 13.19 7.50
CA CYS A 217 9.20 13.32 6.10
C CYS A 217 10.44 14.21 5.95
N LYS A 218 10.52 15.32 6.70
CA LYS A 218 11.68 16.23 6.70
C LYS A 218 12.99 15.54 7.10
N MET A 219 12.94 14.48 7.92
CA MET A 219 14.14 13.71 8.31
C MET A 219 14.79 12.99 7.11
N PHE A 220 13.98 12.66 6.09
CA PHE A 220 14.37 11.86 4.93
C PHE A 220 14.19 12.57 3.59
N TRP A 221 13.89 13.86 3.63
CA TRP A 221 13.65 14.69 2.45
C TRP A 221 14.85 14.65 1.50
N ASN A 222 14.59 14.46 0.21
CA ASN A 222 15.59 14.24 -0.85
C ASN A 222 16.48 12.98 -0.68
N LYS A 223 16.22 12.12 0.32
CA LYS A 223 16.93 10.84 0.50
C LYS A 223 16.14 9.64 0.00
N VAL A 224 14.83 9.80 -0.20
CA VAL A 224 13.92 8.77 -0.72
C VAL A 224 13.21 9.29 -1.96
N HIS A 225 12.83 8.40 -2.87
CA HIS A 225 12.19 8.82 -4.11
C HIS A 225 10.84 9.50 -3.84
N HIS A 226 10.00 8.94 -2.96
CA HIS A 226 8.74 9.59 -2.56
C HIS A 226 8.24 9.16 -1.19
N PHE A 227 7.27 9.90 -0.66
CA PHE A 227 6.48 9.52 0.50
C PHE A 227 5.08 9.08 0.08
N ARG A 228 4.50 8.10 0.79
CA ARG A 228 3.10 7.71 0.63
C ARG A 228 2.35 8.00 1.91
N ILE A 229 1.24 8.72 1.83
CA ILE A 229 0.40 9.07 2.98
C ILE A 229 -0.99 8.53 2.70
N ARG A 230 -1.40 7.54 3.50
CA ARG A 230 -2.68 6.85 3.34
C ARG A 230 -3.66 7.27 4.42
N THR A 231 -4.92 7.49 4.05
CA THR A 231 -6.02 7.65 5.01
C THR A 231 -6.40 6.33 5.71
N PRO A 232 -7.04 6.38 6.88
CA PRO A 232 -7.77 5.23 7.40
C PRO A 232 -8.81 4.77 6.36
N SER A 233 -8.97 3.47 6.24
CA SER A 233 -9.87 2.81 5.28
C SER A 233 -10.31 1.47 5.85
N ASP A 234 -11.56 1.08 5.60
CA ASP A 234 -12.19 -0.17 6.02
C ASP A 234 -11.61 -1.36 5.22
N VAL A 235 -10.34 -1.67 5.47
CA VAL A 235 -9.54 -2.72 4.81
C VAL A 235 -8.64 -3.40 5.83
N GLY A 236 -8.74 -4.72 5.90
CA GLY A 236 -7.93 -5.55 6.79
C GLY A 236 -8.36 -5.46 8.26
N LEU A 237 -7.48 -5.01 9.16
CA LEU A 237 -7.80 -4.81 10.58
C LEU A 237 -8.37 -3.41 10.90
N CYS A 238 -8.33 -2.49 9.94
CA CYS A 238 -8.78 -1.12 10.13
C CYS A 238 -10.29 -1.05 9.92
N ASN A 239 -11.03 -0.65 10.96
CA ASN A 239 -12.49 -0.45 10.91
C ASN A 239 -12.88 1.03 11.09
N ASP A 240 -11.92 1.93 10.90
CA ASP A 240 -12.15 3.38 11.02
C ASP A 240 -12.97 3.91 9.85
N GLU A 241 -13.79 4.93 10.12
CA GLU A 241 -14.52 5.65 9.08
C GLU A 241 -13.56 6.21 8.02
N PRO A 242 -13.80 5.95 6.73
CA PRO A 242 -12.90 6.36 5.68
C PRO A 242 -12.82 7.89 5.59
N ILE A 243 -11.60 8.39 5.46
CA ILE A 243 -11.37 9.80 5.17
C ILE A 243 -11.25 9.95 3.66
N TYR A 244 -12.14 10.76 3.08
CA TYR A 244 -12.12 11.08 1.65
C TYR A 244 -10.78 11.68 1.22
N LEU A 245 -10.35 11.31 0.02
CA LEU A 245 -9.07 11.75 -0.52
C LEU A 245 -9.03 13.28 -0.67
N SER A 246 -10.16 13.93 -1.01
CA SER A 246 -10.25 15.40 -1.05
C SER A 246 -9.94 16.05 0.30
N ARG A 247 -10.37 15.46 1.42
CA ARG A 247 -10.06 15.97 2.77
C ARG A 247 -8.58 15.88 3.06
N LEU A 248 -7.97 14.72 2.81
CA LEU A 248 -6.53 14.55 2.96
C LEU A 248 -5.78 15.57 2.10
N PHE A 249 -6.15 15.70 0.82
CA PHE A 249 -5.54 16.66 -0.10
C PHE A 249 -5.64 18.10 0.44
N LYS A 250 -6.83 18.57 0.81
CA LYS A 250 -7.04 19.94 1.34
C LYS A 250 -6.20 20.20 2.59
N HIS A 251 -6.16 19.27 3.55
CA HIS A 251 -5.37 19.42 4.78
C HIS A 251 -3.87 19.40 4.49
N PHE A 252 -3.41 18.49 3.61
CA PHE A 252 -2.03 18.41 3.17
C PHE A 252 -1.57 19.70 2.48
N ILE A 253 -2.37 20.25 1.57
CA ILE A 253 -2.09 21.53 0.88
C ILE A 253 -2.07 22.68 1.88
N LYS A 254 -3.04 22.76 2.79
CA LYS A 254 -3.08 23.79 3.84
C LYS A 254 -1.81 23.76 4.70
N LYS A 255 -1.38 22.58 5.12
CA LYS A 255 -0.14 22.39 5.90
C LYS A 255 1.09 22.85 5.11
N ALA A 256 1.20 22.45 3.84
CA ALA A 256 2.29 22.88 2.97
C ALA A 256 2.34 24.40 2.76
N GLN A 257 1.17 25.06 2.65
CA GLN A 257 1.06 26.51 2.54
C GLN A 257 1.49 27.23 3.83
N GLN A 258 1.08 26.71 4.99
CA GLN A 258 1.50 27.25 6.30
C GLN A 258 3.03 27.21 6.47
N GLU A 259 3.67 26.18 5.91
CA GLU A 259 5.13 26.04 5.89
C GLU A 259 5.79 26.72 4.68
N GLN A 260 5.04 27.51 3.91
CA GLN A 260 5.53 28.29 2.76
C GLN A 260 6.23 27.45 1.68
N MET A 261 5.78 26.20 1.49
CA MET A 261 6.35 25.30 0.49
C MET A 261 5.85 25.61 -0.91
N LYS A 262 6.69 25.37 -1.93
CA LYS A 262 6.26 25.39 -3.33
C LYS A 262 5.45 24.13 -3.62
N ILE A 263 4.22 24.29 -4.10
CA ILE A 263 3.29 23.18 -4.33
C ILE A 263 3.10 22.99 -5.84
N ARG A 264 3.18 21.75 -6.31
CA ARG A 264 2.78 21.37 -7.67
C ARG A 264 2.03 20.04 -7.65
N VAL A 265 0.78 20.04 -8.10
CA VAL A 265 0.06 18.79 -8.38
C VAL A 265 0.63 18.17 -9.65
N LEU A 266 0.97 16.89 -9.60
CA LEU A 266 1.52 16.16 -10.74
C LEU A 266 0.39 15.40 -11.43
N PRO A 267 0.13 15.61 -12.74
CA PRO A 267 -0.92 14.90 -13.49
C PRO A 267 -0.49 13.46 -13.84
N SER A 268 0.09 12.74 -12.89
CA SER A 268 0.65 11.38 -13.03
C SER A 268 -0.44 10.30 -13.09
N ASP A 269 -0.19 9.10 -12.56
CA ASP A 269 -1.16 8.01 -12.37
C ASP A 269 -2.30 8.38 -11.41
N ASN A 270 -2.79 9.62 -11.40
CA ASN A 270 -3.84 10.05 -10.51
C ASN A 270 -5.14 9.30 -10.85
N ASN A 271 -5.88 8.94 -9.81
CA ASN A 271 -7.22 8.40 -9.92
C ASN A 271 -7.96 8.76 -8.61
N PRO A 272 -9.24 8.37 -8.47
CA PRO A 272 -9.97 8.63 -7.22
C PRO A 272 -9.36 8.02 -5.94
N TYR A 273 -8.39 7.11 -6.05
CA TYR A 273 -7.69 6.47 -4.94
C TYR A 273 -6.32 7.05 -4.64
N HIS A 274 -5.70 7.78 -5.57
CA HIS A 274 -4.45 8.46 -5.29
C HIS A 274 -4.17 9.68 -6.15
N ILE A 275 -3.55 10.68 -5.52
CA ILE A 275 -3.06 11.89 -6.19
C ILE A 275 -1.60 12.14 -5.81
N ASN A 276 -0.81 12.52 -6.80
CA ASN A 276 0.59 12.86 -6.63
C ASN A 276 0.77 14.38 -6.48
N VAL A 277 1.49 14.79 -5.44
CA VAL A 277 1.82 16.18 -5.13
C VAL A 277 3.33 16.31 -4.93
N MET A 278 3.93 17.33 -5.50
CA MET A 278 5.30 17.71 -5.25
C MET A 278 5.34 18.93 -4.34
N LEU A 279 6.03 18.79 -3.21
CA LEU A 279 6.37 19.90 -2.32
C LEU A 279 7.86 20.21 -2.49
N ASN A 280 8.19 21.44 -2.87
CA ASN A 280 9.53 21.83 -3.29
C ASN A 280 10.06 20.88 -4.39
N ASN A 281 10.95 19.94 -4.02
CA ASN A 281 11.52 18.92 -4.91
C ASN A 281 11.21 17.48 -4.45
N GLN A 282 10.36 17.30 -3.44
CA GLN A 282 10.00 15.99 -2.89
C GLN A 282 8.60 15.59 -3.35
N VAL A 283 8.47 14.34 -3.79
CA VAL A 283 7.18 13.80 -4.22
C VAL A 283 6.46 13.09 -3.08
N PHE A 284 5.16 13.31 -3.03
CA PHE A 284 4.19 12.69 -2.13
C PHE A 284 3.08 12.06 -2.97
N ARG A 285 2.68 10.86 -2.59
CA ARG A 285 1.45 10.22 -3.07
C ARG A 285 0.46 10.18 -1.91
N LEU A 286 -0.64 10.89 -2.07
CA LEU A 286 -1.77 10.86 -1.14
C LEU A 286 -2.70 9.74 -1.59
N ILE A 287 -3.12 8.89 -0.67
CA ILE A 287 -3.76 7.61 -0.98
C ILE A 287 -5.01 7.43 -0.10
N HIS A 288 -6.07 6.93 -0.71
CA HIS A 288 -7.21 6.31 -0.06
C HIS A 288 -7.37 4.90 -0.63
N PHE A 289 -7.28 3.88 0.22
CA PHE A 289 -7.54 2.51 -0.21
C PHE A 289 -9.04 2.25 -0.16
N PRO A 290 -9.68 1.87 -1.28
CA PRO A 290 -11.08 1.52 -1.24
C PRO A 290 -11.29 0.21 -0.48
N SER A 291 -12.33 0.18 0.36
CA SER A 291 -12.92 -1.06 0.86
C SER A 291 -13.70 -1.81 -0.22
N VAL A 292 -14.20 -3.00 0.09
CA VAL A 292 -15.20 -3.70 -0.76
C VAL A 292 -16.40 -2.81 -1.07
N LYS A 293 -16.76 -1.89 -0.15
CA LYS A 293 -17.88 -0.97 -0.33
C LYS A 293 -17.57 0.10 -1.38
N GLU A 294 -16.34 0.60 -1.42
CA GLU A 294 -15.95 1.78 -2.22
C GLU A 294 -15.25 1.41 -3.54
N VAL A 295 -14.85 0.15 -3.72
CA VAL A 295 -14.01 -0.26 -4.85
C VAL A 295 -14.72 -0.15 -6.19
N ASN A 296 -14.07 0.53 -7.12
CA ASN A 296 -14.38 0.59 -8.53
C ASN A 296 -13.15 0.01 -9.24
N MET A 297 -13.36 -1.14 -9.87
CA MET A 297 -12.30 -1.96 -10.46
C MET A 297 -11.62 -1.26 -11.64
N ASP A 298 -12.27 -0.30 -12.30
CA ASP A 298 -11.69 0.46 -13.40
C ASP A 298 -10.50 1.33 -12.96
N TYR A 299 -10.38 1.62 -11.67
CA TYR A 299 -9.27 2.39 -11.10
C TYR A 299 -8.18 1.51 -10.48
N LEU A 300 -8.40 0.19 -10.37
CA LEU A 300 -7.42 -0.79 -9.90
C LEU A 300 -6.64 -1.44 -11.06
N GLN A 301 -6.22 -0.63 -12.03
CA GLN A 301 -5.59 -1.07 -13.28
C GLN A 301 -4.07 -0.84 -13.32
N THR A 302 -3.49 -0.32 -12.23
CA THR A 302 -2.06 -0.01 -12.15
C THR A 302 -1.36 -0.91 -11.12
N PRO A 303 -0.06 -1.21 -11.31
CA PRO A 303 0.72 -1.99 -10.36
C PRO A 303 0.77 -1.37 -8.94
N PRO A 304 1.15 -2.14 -7.90
CA PRO A 304 1.66 -3.51 -7.99
C PRO A 304 0.59 -4.57 -8.26
N TYR A 305 0.97 -5.58 -9.04
CA TYR A 305 0.17 -6.79 -9.24
C TYR A 305 0.65 -7.87 -8.27
N ALA A 306 -0.29 -8.67 -7.76
CA ALA A 306 -0.03 -9.71 -6.77
C ALA A 306 -0.90 -10.95 -7.02
N LEU A 307 -0.48 -12.07 -6.43
CA LEU A 307 -1.21 -13.34 -6.39
C LEU A 307 -0.92 -14.03 -5.06
N PHE A 308 -1.68 -13.66 -4.04
CA PHE A 308 -1.75 -14.41 -2.79
C PHE A 308 -3.15 -14.96 -2.51
N MET A 309 -4.13 -14.64 -3.36
CA MET A 309 -5.45 -15.27 -3.46
C MET A 309 -5.50 -16.06 -4.79
N PRO A 310 -5.10 -17.36 -4.80
CA PRO A 310 -4.93 -18.13 -6.04
C PRO A 310 -6.16 -18.16 -6.95
N GLU A 311 -7.36 -18.16 -6.36
CA GLU A 311 -8.66 -18.24 -7.02
C GLU A 311 -9.00 -16.99 -7.85
N LEU A 312 -8.39 -15.84 -7.56
CA LEU A 312 -8.58 -14.61 -8.33
C LEU A 312 -7.71 -14.53 -9.58
N GLY A 313 -6.65 -15.34 -9.64
CA GLY A 313 -5.55 -15.08 -10.54
C GLY A 313 -4.83 -13.76 -10.21
N GLU A 314 -3.99 -13.30 -11.14
CA GLU A 314 -3.20 -12.08 -10.95
C GLU A 314 -4.09 -10.84 -11.03
N THR A 315 -4.11 -10.04 -9.97
CA THR A 315 -4.84 -8.75 -9.96
C THR A 315 -4.05 -7.68 -9.21
N ASN A 316 -4.55 -6.45 -9.21
CA ASN A 316 -3.99 -5.36 -8.39
C ASN A 316 -3.93 -5.75 -6.91
N LEU A 317 -2.89 -5.28 -6.22
CA LEU A 317 -2.62 -5.57 -4.81
C LEU A 317 -3.80 -5.25 -3.86
N VAL A 318 -4.51 -4.15 -4.07
CA VAL A 318 -5.67 -3.78 -3.24
C VAL A 318 -6.81 -4.77 -3.42
N HIS A 319 -7.06 -5.22 -4.65
CA HIS A 319 -8.07 -6.25 -4.91
C HIS A 319 -7.75 -7.55 -4.16
N GLN A 320 -6.49 -7.98 -4.18
CA GLN A 320 -6.04 -9.17 -3.44
C GLN A 320 -6.27 -9.01 -1.93
N PHE A 321 -6.01 -7.83 -1.34
CA PHE A 321 -6.29 -7.58 0.08
C PHE A 321 -7.79 -7.63 0.42
N ILE A 322 -8.64 -7.05 -0.42
CA ILE A 322 -10.10 -7.06 -0.20
C ILE A 322 -10.62 -8.51 -0.14
N MET A 323 -10.11 -9.37 -1.02
CA MET A 323 -10.54 -10.77 -1.07
C MET A 323 -9.90 -11.63 0.03
N GLN A 324 -8.68 -11.32 0.46
CA GLN A 324 -8.08 -11.95 1.64
C GLN A 324 -8.90 -11.70 2.91
N GLU A 325 -9.49 -10.50 3.02
CA GLU A 325 -10.41 -10.17 4.10
C GLU A 325 -11.69 -11.03 4.06
N GLN A 326 -12.25 -11.26 2.87
CA GLN A 326 -13.40 -12.15 2.68
C GLN A 326 -13.10 -13.58 3.18
N GLU A 327 -11.96 -14.16 2.78
CA GLU A 327 -11.57 -15.50 3.20
C GLU A 327 -11.44 -15.59 4.73
N LYS A 328 -10.85 -14.56 5.34
CA LYS A 328 -10.74 -14.47 6.80
C LYS A 328 -12.13 -14.41 7.47
N LEU A 329 -13.04 -13.57 6.99
CA LEU A 329 -14.40 -13.48 7.55
C LEU A 329 -15.13 -14.81 7.45
N ALA A 330 -15.06 -15.49 6.29
CA ALA A 330 -15.63 -16.82 6.10
C ALA A 330 -15.05 -17.87 7.06
N SER A 331 -13.73 -17.80 7.35
CA SER A 331 -13.08 -18.71 8.29
C SER A 331 -13.50 -18.51 9.75
N VAL A 332 -13.91 -17.29 10.13
CA VAL A 332 -14.40 -16.98 11.48
C VAL A 332 -15.84 -17.43 11.64
N GLU A 333 -16.69 -17.21 10.64
CA GLU A 333 -18.11 -17.61 10.66
C GLU A 333 -18.30 -19.13 10.59
N GLY A 334 -17.42 -19.86 9.90
CA GLY A 334 -17.45 -21.33 9.83
C GLY A 334 -17.00 -22.05 11.11
N ASN A 335 -16.48 -21.32 12.10
CA ASN A 335 -16.03 -21.85 13.40
C ASN A 335 -17.01 -21.53 14.56
N VAL A 336 -18.23 -21.06 14.26
CA VAL A 336 -19.30 -20.76 15.24
C VAL A 336 -20.38 -21.83 15.22
#